data_AF-A0A6A6AK40-F1
#
_entry.id   AF-A0A6A6AK40-F1
#
_cell.length_a   1.000
_cell.length_b   1.000
_cell.length_c   1.000
_cell.angle_alpha   90.00
_cell.angle_beta   90.00
_cell.angle_gamma   90.00
#
_symmetry.space_group_name_H-M   'P 1'
#
loop_
_entity.id
_entity.type
_entity.pdbx_description
1 polymer ?
#
loop_
_entity_poly.entity_id
_entity_poly.type
_entity_poly.pdbx_seq_one_letter_code
_entity_poly.pdbx_strand_id
1 'polypeptide(L)'
;MSFRSIIVAVAAIFAFTNAHIIMDSPVPYSVDKIDNSPITASQFPCKSQNGFTVSTMNNMAVGEQQTIKFKGTAVHGGGSCQLSVTMDTEPTENSVFKVIKSIEGGCPGVDGSTNEYNFELPDSIPNGKATFAWTWFSKMSGAPELYMNCAPIEVTGGASDKTAFSALPDMLVANIGEGCTTAQNFATAFPDPGQVVEKGATNDQEAPTGSCGSSSGTTPAVSPSAAQPVASGTATPAQPTTPASSGSSSSSSGSTTCTENGAIMCNGTTQFGLCNNGQIVWQAVAAGTTCSNGVVARRAYNGRVTRPRV
;
A
#
# COMPACT_ATOMS: atom_id res chain seq x y z
N MET A 1 -25.48 -66.55 -21.56
CA MET A 1 -24.74 -65.53 -22.33
C MET A 1 -24.86 -64.18 -21.63
N SER A 2 -23.74 -63.46 -21.56
CA SER A 2 -23.62 -62.00 -21.35
C SER A 2 -23.96 -61.41 -19.96
N PHE A 3 -22.95 -61.29 -19.10
CA PHE A 3 -22.88 -60.19 -18.14
C PHE A 3 -22.15 -59.03 -18.82
N ARG A 4 -22.85 -57.92 -19.05
CA ARG A 4 -22.26 -56.68 -19.57
C ARG A 4 -21.77 -55.84 -18.40
N SER A 5 -20.46 -55.84 -18.16
CA SER A 5 -19.80 -54.90 -17.25
C SER A 5 -19.84 -53.51 -17.86
N ILE A 6 -20.57 -52.58 -17.23
CA ILE A 6 -20.53 -51.16 -17.55
C ILE A 6 -19.37 -50.55 -16.75
N ILE A 7 -18.28 -50.24 -17.43
CA ILE A 7 -17.18 -49.45 -16.87
C ILE A 7 -17.61 -47.99 -16.95
N VAL A 8 -17.92 -47.38 -15.80
CA VAL A 8 -18.11 -45.93 -15.68
C VAL A 8 -16.73 -45.30 -15.48
N ALA A 9 -16.18 -44.71 -16.53
CA ALA A 9 -14.96 -43.90 -16.44
C ALA A 9 -15.32 -42.52 -15.88
N VAL A 10 -14.97 -42.27 -14.62
CA VAL A 10 -15.06 -40.92 -14.01
C VAL A 10 -13.84 -40.13 -14.48
N ALA A 11 -14.03 -39.26 -15.47
CA ALA A 11 -13.02 -38.28 -15.85
C ALA A 11 -12.97 -37.18 -14.80
N ALA A 12 -11.93 -37.17 -13.96
CA ALA A 12 -11.63 -36.05 -13.07
C ALA A 12 -11.17 -34.86 -13.91
N ILE A 13 -12.05 -33.89 -14.14
CA ILE A 13 -11.70 -32.61 -14.74
C ILE A 13 -10.96 -31.81 -13.67
N PHE A 14 -9.63 -31.82 -13.70
CA PHE A 14 -8.81 -30.90 -12.93
C PHE A 14 -8.94 -29.50 -13.55
N ALA A 15 -9.84 -28.69 -13.01
CA ALA A 15 -9.85 -27.27 -13.29
C ALA A 15 -8.57 -26.66 -12.68
N PHE A 16 -7.60 -26.30 -13.52
CA PHE A 16 -6.48 -25.46 -13.11
C PHE A 16 -7.04 -24.07 -12.81
N THR A 17 -7.48 -23.86 -11.58
CA THR A 17 -7.82 -22.52 -11.11
C THR A 17 -6.51 -21.75 -11.04
N ASN A 18 -6.37 -20.72 -11.87
CA ASN A 18 -5.24 -19.80 -11.83
C ASN A 18 -5.47 -18.84 -10.64
N ALA A 19 -5.45 -19.43 -9.44
CA ALA A 19 -5.91 -18.76 -8.23
C ALA A 19 -4.99 -17.58 -7.93
N HIS A 20 -3.68 -17.76 -7.89
CA HIS A 20 -2.77 -16.76 -7.35
C HIS A 20 -2.48 -15.55 -8.26
N ILE A 21 -1.81 -14.54 -7.71
CA ILE A 21 -1.56 -13.25 -8.37
C ILE A 21 -0.16 -13.21 -8.99
N ILE A 22 -0.06 -12.57 -10.15
CA ILE A 22 1.19 -12.29 -10.87
C ILE A 22 1.20 -10.85 -11.40
N MET A 23 2.38 -10.25 -11.46
CA MET A 23 2.60 -8.94 -12.07
C MET A 23 2.42 -9.03 -13.59
N ASP A 24 1.66 -8.10 -14.14
CA ASP A 24 1.39 -7.95 -15.57
C ASP A 24 2.11 -6.75 -16.18
N SER A 25 2.15 -5.63 -15.45
CA SER A 25 2.86 -4.42 -15.83
C SER A 25 3.59 -3.88 -14.59
N PRO A 26 4.88 -3.52 -14.66
CA PRO A 26 5.78 -3.68 -15.82
C PRO A 26 5.91 -5.15 -16.26
N VAL A 27 6.18 -5.35 -17.55
CA VAL A 27 6.26 -6.70 -18.16
C VAL A 27 7.43 -7.45 -17.52
N PRO A 28 7.20 -8.60 -16.84
CA PRO A 28 8.26 -9.33 -16.13
C PRO A 28 9.36 -9.88 -17.04
N TYR A 29 10.47 -10.31 -16.44
CA TYR A 29 11.40 -11.23 -17.10
C TYR A 29 10.74 -12.58 -17.35
N SER A 30 11.18 -13.27 -18.42
CA SER A 30 10.80 -14.66 -18.73
C SER A 30 9.29 -14.90 -18.63
N VAL A 31 8.51 -13.99 -19.21
CA VAL A 31 7.03 -13.97 -19.15
C VAL A 31 6.37 -15.27 -19.61
N ASP A 32 7.06 -16.04 -20.45
CA ASP A 32 6.62 -17.34 -20.95
C ASP A 32 6.81 -18.49 -19.94
N LYS A 33 7.61 -18.29 -18.89
CA LYS A 33 7.99 -19.32 -17.90
C LYS A 33 7.55 -18.99 -16.47
N ILE A 34 7.28 -17.73 -16.18
CA ILE A 34 6.91 -17.29 -14.84
C ILE A 34 5.48 -17.76 -14.49
N ASP A 35 5.34 -18.39 -13.32
CA ASP A 35 4.05 -18.77 -12.75
C ASP A 35 3.60 -17.77 -11.66
N ASN A 36 2.36 -17.92 -11.20
CA ASN A 36 1.75 -17.06 -10.17
C ASN A 36 1.88 -17.59 -8.74
N SER A 37 2.63 -18.65 -8.48
CA SER A 37 2.82 -19.22 -7.13
C SER A 37 3.70 -18.31 -6.26
N PRO A 38 3.65 -18.44 -4.92
CA PRO A 38 4.70 -17.92 -4.05
C PRO A 38 6.09 -18.43 -4.47
N ILE A 39 7.13 -17.70 -4.07
CA ILE A 39 8.52 -18.08 -4.28
C ILE A 39 9.05 -18.89 -3.08
N THR A 40 9.98 -19.81 -3.32
CA THR A 40 10.75 -20.49 -2.26
C THR A 40 12.16 -19.92 -2.12
N ALA A 41 12.89 -20.34 -1.08
CA ALA A 41 14.31 -19.97 -0.89
C ALA A 41 15.17 -20.19 -2.15
N SER A 42 15.02 -21.35 -2.78
CA SER A 42 15.82 -21.76 -3.95
C SER A 42 15.44 -21.02 -5.23
N GLN A 43 14.29 -20.36 -5.25
CA GLN A 43 13.83 -19.58 -6.40
C GLN A 43 14.17 -18.10 -6.24
N PHE A 44 14.57 -17.66 -5.04
CA PHE A 44 14.90 -16.27 -4.75
C PHE A 44 16.24 -15.85 -5.38
N PRO A 45 16.35 -14.61 -5.89
CA PRO A 45 15.27 -13.65 -6.14
C PRO A 45 14.57 -13.92 -7.48
N CYS A 46 13.42 -13.27 -7.72
CA CYS A 46 12.82 -13.13 -9.06
C CYS A 46 12.36 -14.43 -9.77
N LYS A 47 12.29 -15.58 -9.09
CA LYS A 47 12.15 -16.90 -9.73
C LYS A 47 13.29 -17.16 -10.71
N SER A 48 14.52 -16.89 -10.25
CA SER A 48 15.76 -16.86 -11.04
C SER A 48 16.04 -18.15 -11.82
N GLN A 49 15.51 -19.30 -11.38
CA GLN A 49 15.62 -20.57 -12.12
C GLN A 49 15.03 -20.51 -13.53
N ASN A 50 14.13 -19.56 -13.80
CA ASN A 50 13.55 -19.34 -15.12
C ASN A 50 14.46 -18.53 -16.07
N GLY A 51 15.53 -17.92 -15.53
CA GLY A 51 16.42 -16.99 -16.21
C GLY A 51 15.83 -15.58 -16.36
N PHE A 52 16.60 -14.68 -16.94
CA PHE A 52 16.26 -13.25 -17.11
C PHE A 52 16.04 -12.88 -18.58
N THR A 53 15.17 -13.62 -19.28
CA THR A 53 14.88 -13.33 -20.70
C THR A 53 14.04 -12.06 -20.81
N VAL A 54 14.49 -11.08 -21.58
CA VAL A 54 13.77 -9.81 -21.81
C VAL A 54 12.85 -9.96 -23.02
N SER A 55 11.54 -10.04 -22.78
CA SER A 55 10.52 -9.95 -23.84
C SER A 55 10.18 -8.50 -24.18
N THR A 56 10.21 -7.60 -23.19
CA THR A 56 9.96 -6.16 -23.34
C THR A 56 10.79 -5.42 -22.30
N MET A 57 11.55 -4.41 -22.72
CA MET A 57 12.22 -3.49 -21.81
C MET A 57 11.21 -2.41 -21.39
N ASN A 58 11.00 -2.25 -20.07
CA ASN A 58 10.07 -1.25 -19.56
C ASN A 58 10.82 0.06 -19.35
N ASN A 59 10.63 1.02 -20.26
CA ASN A 59 11.26 2.35 -20.14
C ASN A 59 10.55 3.16 -19.05
N MET A 60 11.30 3.70 -18.11
CA MET A 60 10.77 4.48 -17.00
C MET A 60 11.62 5.74 -16.79
N ALA A 61 11.02 6.92 -16.95
CA ALA A 61 11.66 8.16 -16.55
C ALA A 61 11.44 8.43 -15.05
N VAL A 62 12.47 8.92 -14.38
CA VAL A 62 12.38 9.41 -13.01
C VAL A 62 11.31 10.50 -12.90
N GLY A 63 10.49 10.43 -11.85
CA GLY A 63 9.37 11.35 -11.61
C GLY A 63 8.18 11.21 -12.57
N GLU A 64 8.24 10.33 -13.57
CA GLU A 64 7.08 10.02 -14.41
C GLU A 64 6.20 8.99 -13.73
N GLN A 65 4.89 9.27 -13.67
CA GLN A 65 3.91 8.34 -13.11
C GLN A 65 3.86 7.04 -13.92
N GLN A 66 4.19 5.95 -13.26
CA GLN A 66 4.05 4.58 -13.72
C GLN A 66 2.87 3.91 -13.02
N THR A 67 2.39 2.81 -13.57
CA THR A 67 1.31 2.00 -12.97
C THR A 67 1.73 0.54 -12.90
N ILE A 68 1.64 -0.06 -11.72
CA ILE A 68 1.76 -1.51 -11.57
C ILE A 68 0.38 -2.18 -11.71
N LYS A 69 0.32 -3.24 -12.51
CA LYS A 69 -0.89 -4.02 -12.79
C LYS A 69 -0.65 -5.49 -12.50
N PHE A 70 -1.71 -6.19 -12.12
CA PHE A 70 -1.66 -7.60 -11.76
C PHE A 70 -2.74 -8.42 -12.46
N LYS A 71 -2.46 -9.70 -12.66
CA LYS A 71 -3.39 -10.74 -13.14
C LYS A 71 -3.54 -11.84 -12.08
N GLY A 72 -4.71 -12.45 -11.99
CA GLY A 72 -5.01 -13.52 -11.03
C GLY A 72 -6.34 -13.29 -10.31
N THR A 73 -6.72 -14.18 -9.39
CA THR A 73 -8.07 -14.18 -8.79
C THR A 73 -8.11 -14.32 -7.25
N ALA A 74 -7.04 -14.81 -6.63
CA ALA A 74 -6.90 -15.07 -5.21
C ALA A 74 -5.98 -14.01 -4.62
N VAL A 75 -6.58 -12.86 -4.33
CA VAL A 75 -5.88 -11.73 -3.70
C VAL A 75 -5.61 -11.95 -2.21
N HIS A 76 -5.99 -13.09 -1.63
CA HIS A 76 -5.79 -13.45 -0.21
C HIS A 76 -6.23 -12.36 0.79
N GLY A 77 -7.28 -11.61 0.44
CA GLY A 77 -7.76 -10.43 1.16
C GLY A 77 -6.70 -9.35 1.38
N GLY A 78 -5.77 -9.27 0.43
CA GLY A 78 -4.67 -8.33 0.36
C GLY A 78 -3.43 -8.84 1.10
N GLY A 79 -2.90 -7.95 1.92
CA GLY A 79 -1.56 -8.04 2.46
C GLY A 79 -0.83 -6.74 2.19
N SER A 80 0.49 -6.81 2.14
CA SER A 80 1.33 -5.65 1.87
C SER A 80 2.32 -5.95 0.77
N CYS A 81 2.64 -4.92 -0.02
CA CYS A 81 3.58 -5.01 -1.12
C CYS A 81 4.73 -4.03 -0.97
N GLN A 82 5.92 -4.39 -1.46
CA GLN A 82 6.97 -3.43 -1.75
C GLN A 82 7.26 -3.41 -3.25
N LEU A 83 7.52 -2.20 -3.75
CA LEU A 83 8.11 -1.97 -5.04
C LEU A 83 9.56 -1.56 -4.78
N SER A 84 10.48 -2.27 -5.41
CA SER A 84 11.91 -2.13 -5.17
C SER A 84 12.69 -2.16 -6.48
N VAL A 85 13.91 -1.62 -6.47
CA VAL A 85 14.82 -1.61 -7.62
C VAL A 85 16.18 -2.12 -7.20
N THR A 86 16.82 -2.91 -8.06
CA THR A 86 18.27 -3.17 -8.01
C THR A 86 18.89 -2.75 -9.34
N MET A 87 20.14 -2.28 -9.33
CA MET A 87 20.87 -1.97 -10.56
C MET A 87 21.43 -3.23 -11.25
N ASP A 88 21.26 -4.41 -10.65
CA ASP A 88 21.64 -5.67 -11.28
C ASP A 88 20.58 -6.06 -12.32
N THR A 89 21.02 -6.34 -13.55
CA THR A 89 20.12 -6.77 -14.64
C THR A 89 19.76 -8.26 -14.55
N GLU A 90 20.56 -9.04 -13.81
CA GLU A 90 20.34 -10.45 -13.52
C GLU A 90 20.58 -10.69 -12.02
N PRO A 91 19.61 -10.34 -11.15
CA PRO A 91 19.81 -10.40 -9.71
C PRO A 91 20.11 -11.80 -9.18
N THR A 92 20.96 -11.84 -8.15
CA THR A 92 21.34 -13.05 -7.41
C THR A 92 20.88 -12.94 -5.95
N GLU A 93 21.10 -13.98 -5.14
CA GLU A 93 20.84 -13.94 -3.70
C GLU A 93 21.59 -12.81 -2.97
N ASN A 94 22.68 -12.30 -3.55
CA ASN A 94 23.49 -11.20 -2.99
C ASN A 94 23.06 -9.82 -3.51
N SER A 95 22.11 -9.76 -4.44
CA SER A 95 21.62 -8.50 -4.98
C SER A 95 20.79 -7.76 -3.94
N VAL A 96 21.09 -6.47 -3.78
CA VAL A 96 20.38 -5.60 -2.84
C VAL A 96 19.27 -4.87 -3.59
N PHE A 97 18.03 -5.13 -3.21
CA PHE A 97 16.87 -4.43 -3.72
C PHE A 97 16.53 -3.26 -2.81
N LYS A 98 16.40 -2.07 -3.38
CA LYS A 98 16.13 -0.82 -2.69
C LYS A 98 14.66 -0.44 -2.82
N VAL A 99 13.98 -0.23 -1.70
CA VAL A 99 12.56 0.10 -1.64
C VAL A 99 12.31 1.49 -2.20
N ILE A 100 11.38 1.60 -3.14
CA ILE A 100 10.93 2.87 -3.72
C ILE A 100 9.50 3.21 -3.34
N LYS A 101 8.67 2.20 -3.01
CA LYS A 101 7.31 2.39 -2.49
C LYS A 101 6.88 1.18 -1.67
N SER A 102 6.22 1.44 -0.54
CA SER A 102 5.54 0.42 0.25
C SER A 102 4.03 0.65 0.22
N ILE A 103 3.25 -0.42 0.06
CA ILE A 103 1.79 -0.42 0.12
C ILE A 103 1.40 -1.33 1.28
N GLU A 104 0.96 -0.75 2.38
CA GLU A 104 0.71 -1.47 3.63
C GLU A 104 -0.80 -1.70 3.83
N GLY A 105 -1.24 -2.92 3.57
CA GLY A 105 -2.65 -3.29 3.57
C GLY A 105 -3.28 -3.25 2.18
N GLY A 106 -4.22 -4.15 1.94
CA GLY A 106 -5.05 -4.19 0.74
C GLY A 106 -4.36 -4.42 -0.60
N CYS A 107 -3.05 -4.61 -0.67
CA CYS A 107 -2.33 -4.98 -1.90
C CYS A 107 -2.27 -6.50 -2.05
N PRO A 108 -2.48 -7.07 -3.26
CA PRO A 108 -2.83 -6.42 -4.53
C PRO A 108 -4.33 -6.16 -4.69
N GLY A 109 -5.17 -6.52 -3.73
CA GLY A 109 -6.61 -6.24 -3.69
C GLY A 109 -7.26 -6.95 -2.51
N VAL A 110 -8.52 -6.64 -2.18
CA VAL A 110 -9.21 -7.22 -1.01
C VAL A 110 -10.43 -8.10 -1.36
N ASP A 111 -11.14 -7.80 -2.44
CA ASP A 111 -12.44 -8.41 -2.77
C ASP A 111 -12.39 -9.33 -3.99
N GLY A 112 -11.35 -10.17 -4.07
CA GLY A 112 -11.17 -11.12 -5.18
C GLY A 112 -10.77 -10.49 -6.53
N SER A 113 -10.59 -9.16 -6.56
CA SER A 113 -10.13 -8.41 -7.73
C SER A 113 -8.83 -7.68 -7.41
N THR A 114 -7.94 -7.59 -8.39
CA THR A 114 -6.70 -6.81 -8.28
C THR A 114 -6.98 -5.32 -8.47
N ASN A 115 -6.24 -4.49 -7.73
CA ASN A 115 -6.17 -3.06 -7.90
C ASN A 115 -4.90 -2.70 -8.67
N GLU A 116 -4.95 -1.58 -9.38
CA GLU A 116 -3.75 -0.96 -9.95
C GLU A 116 -3.21 0.08 -8.97
N TYR A 117 -1.88 0.22 -8.91
CA TYR A 117 -1.23 1.21 -8.06
C TYR A 117 -0.28 2.06 -8.87
N ASN A 118 -0.32 3.36 -8.65
CA ASN A 118 0.62 4.27 -9.28
C ASN A 118 1.92 4.34 -8.47
N PHE A 119 3.05 4.52 -9.14
CA PHE A 119 4.34 4.74 -8.52
C PHE A 119 5.20 5.63 -9.41
N GLU A 120 6.25 6.20 -8.84
CA GLU A 120 7.25 6.96 -9.57
C GLU A 120 8.63 6.44 -9.16
N LEU A 121 9.58 6.49 -10.10
CA LEU A 121 10.97 6.24 -9.76
C LEU A 121 11.56 7.51 -9.11
N PRO A 122 12.11 7.44 -7.89
CA PRO A 122 12.74 8.59 -7.26
C PRO A 122 14.03 8.98 -7.99
N ASP A 123 14.39 10.27 -7.90
CA ASP A 123 15.61 10.85 -8.48
C ASP A 123 16.91 10.21 -7.99
N SER A 124 16.87 9.59 -6.82
CA SER A 124 17.97 8.81 -6.25
C SER A 124 18.43 7.63 -7.13
N ILE A 125 17.60 7.11 -8.04
CA ILE A 125 17.94 5.94 -8.86
C ILE A 125 18.88 6.36 -10.01
N PRO A 126 20.01 5.67 -10.23
CA PRO A 126 20.88 5.97 -11.36
C PRO A 126 20.24 5.63 -12.71
N ASN A 127 20.67 6.34 -13.76
CA ASN A 127 20.31 6.01 -15.14
C ASN A 127 20.84 4.62 -15.56
N GLY A 128 20.13 3.99 -16.50
CA GLY A 128 20.55 2.75 -17.15
C GLY A 128 19.63 1.57 -16.90
N LYS A 129 20.07 0.38 -17.34
CA LYS A 129 19.32 -0.86 -17.16
C LYS A 129 19.38 -1.33 -15.72
N ALA A 130 18.23 -1.74 -15.20
CA ALA A 130 18.04 -2.17 -13.84
C ALA A 130 16.93 -3.23 -13.78
N THR A 131 16.69 -3.78 -12.59
CA THR A 131 15.59 -4.69 -12.31
C THR A 131 14.63 -4.05 -11.32
N PHE A 132 13.36 -3.93 -11.72
CA PHE A 132 12.24 -3.63 -10.82
C PHE A 132 11.74 -4.93 -10.19
N ALA A 133 11.37 -4.90 -8.92
CA ALA A 133 10.78 -6.01 -8.21
C ALA A 133 9.48 -5.59 -7.52
N TRP A 134 8.43 -6.38 -7.74
CA TRP A 134 7.25 -6.39 -6.90
C TRP A 134 7.36 -7.56 -5.93
N THR A 135 7.24 -7.28 -4.64
CA THR A 135 7.04 -8.30 -3.61
C THR A 135 5.68 -8.13 -2.96
N TRP A 136 5.06 -9.25 -2.59
CA TRP A 136 3.79 -9.27 -1.86
C TRP A 136 3.81 -10.34 -0.78
N PHE A 137 3.48 -9.91 0.44
CA PHE A 137 3.25 -10.78 1.59
C PHE A 137 1.75 -10.98 1.73
N SER A 138 1.26 -12.16 1.34
CA SER A 138 -0.16 -12.48 1.34
C SER A 138 -0.71 -12.61 2.77
N LYS A 139 -1.90 -12.05 2.98
CA LYS A 139 -2.53 -12.00 4.31
C LYS A 139 -3.21 -13.32 4.69
N MET A 140 -4.06 -13.85 3.80
CA MET A 140 -4.96 -15.00 4.08
C MET A 140 -4.78 -16.15 3.08
N SER A 141 -3.57 -16.69 2.95
CA SER A 141 -3.29 -17.86 2.10
C SER A 141 -3.15 -19.19 2.86
N GLY A 142 -3.26 -19.15 4.20
CA GLY A 142 -3.15 -20.35 5.05
C GLY A 142 -1.74 -20.64 5.56
N ALA A 143 -0.73 -19.95 5.04
CA ALA A 143 0.63 -19.88 5.59
C ALA A 143 1.27 -18.52 5.24
N PRO A 144 2.29 -18.04 5.97
CA PRO A 144 3.07 -16.89 5.53
C PRO A 144 3.77 -17.21 4.20
N GLU A 145 3.54 -16.38 3.18
CA GLU A 145 4.12 -16.55 1.85
C GLU A 145 4.76 -15.25 1.36
N LEU A 146 5.65 -15.38 0.38
CA LEU A 146 6.22 -14.27 -0.37
C LEU A 146 5.97 -14.52 -1.86
N TYR A 147 5.35 -13.57 -2.53
CA TYR A 147 5.33 -13.49 -3.98
C TYR A 147 6.40 -12.50 -4.42
N MET A 148 7.10 -12.82 -5.50
CA MET A 148 8.09 -11.93 -6.09
C MET A 148 8.11 -12.08 -7.60
N ASN A 149 7.88 -10.98 -8.32
CA ASN A 149 8.10 -10.91 -9.76
C ASN A 149 9.02 -9.73 -10.06
N CYS A 150 9.88 -9.92 -11.06
CA CYS A 150 10.85 -8.92 -11.45
C CYS A 150 10.70 -8.57 -12.92
N ALA A 151 10.93 -7.31 -13.28
CA ALA A 151 10.85 -6.78 -14.63
C ALA A 151 12.14 -6.05 -15.03
N PRO A 152 12.60 -6.20 -16.28
CA PRO A 152 13.68 -5.37 -16.82
C PRO A 152 13.17 -3.94 -16.99
N ILE A 153 13.89 -2.97 -16.42
CA ILE A 153 13.60 -1.55 -16.61
C ILE A 153 14.80 -0.83 -17.21
N GLU A 154 14.54 0.25 -17.95
CA GLU A 154 15.56 1.20 -18.39
C GLU A 154 15.21 2.58 -17.81
N VAL A 155 16.05 3.04 -16.87
CA VAL A 155 15.85 4.26 -16.11
C VAL A 155 16.48 5.44 -16.84
N THR A 156 15.70 6.51 -16.99
CA THR A 156 16.17 7.79 -17.57
C THR A 156 15.85 8.98 -16.65
N GLY A 157 16.64 10.05 -16.75
CA GLY A 157 16.49 11.25 -15.89
C GLY A 157 16.93 11.07 -14.44
N GLY A 158 17.63 9.98 -14.12
CA GLY A 158 18.05 9.62 -12.77
C GLY A 158 19.40 10.21 -12.34
N ALA A 159 19.85 9.77 -11.16
CA ALA A 159 21.12 10.18 -10.56
C ALA A 159 22.35 9.81 -11.43
N SER A 160 23.44 10.56 -11.22
CA SER A 160 24.75 10.28 -11.84
C SER A 160 25.56 9.23 -11.09
N ASP A 161 25.20 8.90 -9.85
CA ASP A 161 25.88 7.91 -9.01
C ASP A 161 24.90 7.16 -8.10
N LYS A 162 25.42 6.18 -7.34
CA LYS A 162 24.62 5.28 -6.49
C LYS A 162 24.48 5.75 -5.04
N THR A 163 24.96 6.93 -4.67
CA THR A 163 25.03 7.37 -3.27
C THR A 163 23.65 7.47 -2.64
N ALA A 164 22.74 8.22 -3.28
CA ALA A 164 21.36 8.37 -2.83
C ALA A 164 20.58 7.05 -2.92
N PHE A 165 20.77 6.29 -3.99
CA PHE A 165 20.19 4.96 -4.16
C PHE A 165 20.57 4.00 -3.03
N SER A 166 21.84 4.00 -2.62
CA SER A 166 22.36 3.09 -1.59
C SER A 166 21.81 3.41 -0.19
N ALA A 167 21.34 4.65 0.02
CA ALA A 167 20.72 5.11 1.25
C ALA A 167 19.22 4.76 1.34
N LEU A 168 18.60 4.29 0.25
CA LEU A 168 17.25 3.76 0.31
C LEU A 168 17.20 2.48 1.18
N PRO A 169 16.06 2.19 1.82
CA PRO A 169 15.87 0.95 2.57
C PRO A 169 16.09 -0.29 1.73
N ASP A 170 16.59 -1.34 2.36
CA ASP A 170 16.62 -2.67 1.75
C ASP A 170 15.20 -3.27 1.80
N MET A 171 14.84 -3.97 0.73
CA MET A 171 13.57 -4.68 0.62
C MET A 171 13.48 -5.77 1.70
N LEU A 172 12.31 -5.88 2.33
CA LEU A 172 12.03 -6.96 3.27
C LEU A 172 12.06 -8.30 2.54
N VAL A 173 12.80 -9.26 3.10
CA VAL A 173 12.76 -10.67 2.71
C VAL A 173 12.30 -11.48 3.92
N ALA A 174 11.16 -12.15 3.79
CA ALA A 174 10.56 -12.98 4.83
C ALA A 174 9.87 -14.19 4.20
N ASN A 175 9.47 -15.16 5.03
CA ASN A 175 8.65 -16.33 4.67
C ASN A 175 9.30 -17.35 3.71
N ILE A 176 10.53 -17.12 3.25
CA ILE A 176 11.26 -18.01 2.34
C ILE A 176 12.47 -18.68 2.97
N GLY A 177 12.60 -18.63 4.30
CA GLY A 177 13.73 -19.20 5.03
C GLY A 177 13.52 -19.08 6.54
N GLU A 178 14.57 -19.34 7.31
CA GLU A 178 14.53 -19.15 8.75
C GLU A 178 14.83 -17.69 9.13
N GLY A 179 14.25 -17.23 10.24
CA GLY A 179 14.67 -15.99 10.89
C GLY A 179 13.76 -14.78 10.68
N CYS A 180 12.91 -14.71 9.66
CA CYS A 180 11.91 -13.65 9.54
C CYS A 180 10.56 -14.17 9.03
N THR A 181 9.50 -13.89 9.78
CA THR A 181 8.15 -14.40 9.49
C THR A 181 7.10 -13.32 9.67
N THR A 182 6.25 -13.12 8.68
CA THR A 182 5.11 -12.19 8.76
C THR A 182 3.97 -12.79 9.57
N ALA A 183 3.19 -11.94 10.25
CA ALA A 183 2.02 -12.39 11.00
C ALA A 183 0.91 -12.87 10.06
N GLN A 184 0.39 -14.08 10.32
CA GLN A 184 -0.70 -14.64 9.51
C GLN A 184 -2.01 -13.87 9.73
N ASN A 185 -2.79 -13.66 8.67
CA ASN A 185 -4.06 -12.93 8.68
C ASN A 185 -3.95 -11.42 9.00
N PHE A 186 -2.75 -10.86 8.97
CA PHE A 186 -2.49 -9.42 9.08
C PHE A 186 -1.74 -8.93 7.85
N ALA A 187 -1.94 -7.66 7.49
CA ALA A 187 -1.07 -7.03 6.51
C ALA A 187 0.31 -6.78 7.16
N THR A 188 1.40 -6.91 6.40
CA THR A 188 2.73 -6.64 6.96
C THR A 188 2.92 -5.14 7.16
N ALA A 189 3.25 -4.71 8.37
CA ALA A 189 3.89 -3.42 8.63
C ALA A 189 5.39 -3.58 8.37
N PHE A 190 5.93 -2.87 7.37
CA PHE A 190 7.35 -3.03 7.04
C PHE A 190 8.22 -2.37 8.10
N PRO A 191 9.29 -3.03 8.59
CA PRO A 191 10.22 -2.41 9.53
C PRO A 191 10.88 -1.14 8.99
N ASP A 192 11.17 -1.11 7.68
CA ASP A 192 11.72 0.03 6.97
C ASP A 192 10.96 0.26 5.65
N PRO A 193 9.80 0.97 5.70
CA PRO A 193 8.91 1.10 4.55
C PRO A 193 9.40 2.12 3.51
N GLY A 194 10.46 2.88 3.82
CA GLY A 194 10.91 4.02 3.02
C GLY A 194 10.01 5.26 3.15
N GLN A 195 10.27 6.25 2.29
CA GLN A 195 9.62 7.56 2.36
C GLN A 195 8.23 7.58 1.69
N VAL A 196 7.99 6.70 0.72
CA VAL A 196 6.75 6.64 -0.04
C VAL A 196 5.92 5.46 0.45
N VAL A 197 4.98 5.74 1.36
CA VAL A 197 4.11 4.73 1.96
C VAL A 197 2.65 5.03 1.63
N GLU A 198 1.99 4.08 0.99
CA GLU A 198 0.55 4.08 0.79
C GLU A 198 -0.10 3.19 1.85
N LYS A 199 -0.99 3.75 2.67
CA LYS A 199 -1.81 2.98 3.60
C LYS A 199 -3.03 2.45 2.85
N GLY A 200 -3.16 1.13 2.77
CA GLY A 200 -4.29 0.50 2.10
C GLY A 200 -5.51 0.32 3.00
N ALA A 201 -6.51 -0.37 2.46
CA ALA A 201 -7.88 -0.36 2.98
C ALA A 201 -8.13 -1.23 4.24
N THR A 202 -7.18 -2.04 4.68
CA THR A 202 -7.44 -3.12 5.65
C THR A 202 -7.23 -2.74 7.11
N ASN A 203 -6.46 -1.68 7.42
CA ASN A 203 -6.20 -1.16 8.79
C ASN A 203 -5.83 -2.24 9.83
N ASP A 204 -5.07 -3.24 9.41
CA ASP A 204 -4.74 -4.47 10.15
C ASP A 204 -3.25 -4.82 10.02
N GLN A 205 -2.40 -3.79 10.00
CA GLN A 205 -0.97 -3.97 9.83
C GLN A 205 -0.33 -4.49 11.12
N GLU A 206 0.49 -5.53 11.00
CA GLU A 206 1.26 -6.13 12.09
C GLU A 206 2.73 -6.29 11.66
N ALA A 207 3.66 -6.02 12.56
CA ALA A 207 5.08 -6.15 12.27
C ALA A 207 5.47 -7.63 12.10
N PRO A 208 6.43 -7.95 11.20
CA PRO A 208 6.98 -9.30 11.14
C PRO A 208 7.81 -9.60 12.40
N THR A 209 8.00 -10.89 12.67
CA THR A 209 8.73 -11.37 13.85
C THR A 209 10.05 -12.04 13.46
N GLY A 210 11.06 -11.89 14.31
CA GLY A 210 12.41 -12.39 14.09
C GLY A 210 13.39 -11.31 13.59
N SER A 211 14.49 -11.76 12.98
CA SER A 211 15.55 -10.95 12.39
C SER A 211 15.17 -10.44 11.00
N CYS A 212 14.17 -9.56 10.92
CA CYS A 212 13.56 -9.08 9.66
C CYS A 212 14.29 -7.92 8.98
N GLY A 213 15.59 -7.76 9.24
CA GLY A 213 16.35 -6.59 8.82
C GLY A 213 15.90 -5.33 9.56
N SER A 214 16.86 -4.60 10.11
CA SER A 214 16.62 -3.24 10.58
C SER A 214 17.88 -2.46 10.26
N SER A 215 17.87 -1.74 9.14
CA SER A 215 18.75 -0.59 9.00
C SER A 215 18.32 0.40 10.07
N SER A 216 19.27 0.83 10.88
CA SER A 216 19.05 1.90 11.85
C SER A 216 18.68 3.19 11.12
N GLY A 217 17.39 3.41 10.89
CA GLY A 217 16.83 4.67 10.43
C GLY A 217 16.21 5.38 11.61
N THR A 218 16.95 6.30 12.22
CA THR A 218 16.44 7.27 13.18
C THR A 218 15.11 7.83 12.65
N THR A 219 14.06 7.79 13.46
CA THR A 219 12.89 8.65 13.29
C THR A 219 13.39 10.04 12.88
N PRO A 220 12.95 10.64 11.76
CA PRO A 220 13.26 12.03 11.51
C PRO A 220 12.74 12.84 12.70
N ALA A 221 13.68 13.34 13.50
CA ALA A 221 13.42 14.45 14.38
C ALA A 221 12.85 15.55 13.49
N VAL A 222 11.67 16.05 13.88
CA VAL A 222 11.08 17.23 13.29
C VAL A 222 12.08 18.37 13.49
N SER A 223 12.92 18.62 12.49
CA SER A 223 13.80 19.78 12.50
C SER A 223 12.96 20.98 12.09
N PRO A 224 13.04 22.10 12.83
CA PRO A 224 12.15 23.22 12.66
C PRO A 224 12.40 23.86 11.29
N SER A 225 11.30 24.12 10.59
CA SER A 225 11.28 24.87 9.34
C SER A 225 12.12 26.15 9.49
N ALA A 226 13.17 26.24 8.68
CA ALA A 226 13.99 27.43 8.57
C ALA A 226 13.14 28.59 8.05
N ALA A 227 13.18 29.70 8.78
CA ALA A 227 12.62 30.97 8.37
C ALA A 227 13.17 31.38 7.00
N GLN A 228 12.25 31.66 6.06
CA GLN A 228 12.56 32.39 4.83
C GLN A 228 11.97 33.81 4.88
N PRO A 229 12.57 34.75 4.13
CA PRO A 229 12.69 36.14 4.52
C PRO A 229 11.43 36.98 4.31
N VAL A 230 11.22 37.94 5.21
CA VAL A 230 10.27 39.04 5.08
C VAL A 230 10.58 39.89 3.85
N ALA A 231 9.65 39.91 2.89
CA ALA A 231 9.63 40.91 1.83
C ALA A 231 8.87 42.16 2.31
N SER A 232 9.53 43.30 2.16
CA SER A 232 9.09 44.64 2.56
C SER A 232 7.74 45.05 1.95
N GLY A 233 6.88 45.62 2.81
CA GLY A 233 5.54 46.06 2.45
C GLY A 233 5.51 47.29 1.55
N THR A 234 4.47 47.34 0.72
CA THR A 234 3.98 48.57 0.07
C THR A 234 2.49 48.69 0.38
N ALA A 235 2.08 49.90 0.79
CA ALA A 235 0.80 50.23 1.39
C ALA A 235 -0.35 50.36 0.37
N THR A 236 -1.56 50.00 0.79
CA THR A 236 -2.83 50.35 0.13
C THR A 236 -3.90 50.69 1.19
N PRO A 237 -4.81 51.67 0.96
CA PRO A 237 -5.38 52.55 1.99
C PRO A 237 -6.61 52.03 2.78
N ALA A 238 -6.93 52.77 3.84
CA ALA A 238 -7.99 52.55 4.83
C ALA A 238 -9.38 53.07 4.43
N GLN A 239 -10.45 52.37 4.86
CA GLN A 239 -11.66 52.84 5.61
C GLN A 239 -12.80 51.79 5.51
N PRO A 240 -13.90 51.85 6.31
CA PRO A 240 -14.18 52.52 7.58
C PRO A 240 -14.74 51.59 8.68
N THR A 241 -14.87 52.14 9.89
CA THR A 241 -15.28 51.52 11.15
C THR A 241 -16.79 51.59 11.46
N THR A 242 -17.19 50.73 12.41
CA THR A 242 -18.31 50.76 13.40
C THR A 242 -19.48 49.78 13.16
N PRO A 243 -20.21 49.31 14.21
CA PRO A 243 -19.88 49.16 15.64
C PRO A 243 -20.09 47.73 16.19
N ALA A 244 -19.62 47.50 17.42
CA ALA A 244 -19.72 46.24 18.15
C ALA A 244 -21.16 45.84 18.53
N SER A 245 -21.40 44.53 18.63
CA SER A 245 -22.45 43.96 19.48
C SER A 245 -22.03 42.60 20.02
N SER A 246 -22.25 42.47 21.32
CA SER A 246 -21.82 41.41 22.22
C SER A 246 -22.65 40.13 22.08
N GLY A 247 -22.03 39.01 22.44
CA GLY A 247 -22.72 37.99 23.24
C GLY A 247 -23.25 36.76 22.52
N SER A 248 -22.81 35.62 23.07
CA SER A 248 -23.57 34.39 23.28
C SER A 248 -23.39 33.24 22.31
N SER A 249 -22.77 32.22 22.91
CA SER A 249 -22.80 30.80 22.64
C SER A 249 -24.16 30.22 22.24
N SER A 250 -24.04 29.12 21.49
CA SER A 250 -24.88 27.92 21.43
C SER A 250 -25.84 27.75 20.23
N SER A 251 -25.68 26.56 19.64
CA SER A 251 -26.60 25.81 18.77
C SER A 251 -26.98 26.38 17.40
N SER A 252 -26.35 25.83 16.36
CA SER A 252 -26.90 25.76 15.00
C SER A 252 -26.48 24.41 14.39
N SER A 253 -27.35 23.40 14.29
CA SER A 253 -28.40 23.30 13.27
C SER A 253 -27.82 23.46 11.87
N GLY A 254 -27.35 22.34 11.31
CA GLY A 254 -27.28 22.05 9.86
C GLY A 254 -26.75 23.14 8.93
N SER A 255 -25.50 23.58 9.09
CA SER A 255 -24.80 24.30 8.02
C SER A 255 -24.45 23.33 6.88
N THR A 256 -24.86 23.60 5.65
CA THR A 256 -24.45 22.82 4.46
C THR A 256 -23.15 23.32 3.82
N THR A 257 -22.53 24.35 4.41
CA THR A 257 -21.31 24.98 3.91
C THR A 257 -20.12 24.71 4.84
N CYS A 258 -18.94 24.54 4.25
CA CYS A 258 -17.68 24.29 4.93
C CYS A 258 -16.54 25.07 4.25
N THR A 259 -15.39 25.20 4.92
CA THR A 259 -14.26 25.99 4.41
C THR A 259 -13.05 25.12 4.06
N GLU A 260 -12.91 23.98 4.71
CA GLU A 260 -11.73 23.12 4.59
C GLU A 260 -12.10 21.79 3.93
N ASN A 261 -11.63 21.59 2.70
CA ASN A 261 -11.87 20.35 1.96
C ASN A 261 -11.29 19.15 2.70
N GLY A 262 -12.08 18.07 2.79
CA GLY A 262 -11.73 16.85 3.51
C GLY A 262 -12.07 16.88 5.01
N ALA A 263 -12.48 18.02 5.57
CA ALA A 263 -12.91 18.08 6.96
C ALA A 263 -14.21 17.29 7.20
N ILE A 264 -14.26 16.53 8.29
CA ILE A 264 -15.49 15.90 8.78
C ILE A 264 -16.27 16.94 9.58
N MET A 265 -17.50 17.20 9.15
CA MET A 265 -18.46 18.05 9.82
C MET A 265 -19.44 17.16 10.59
N CYS A 266 -19.78 17.51 11.84
CA CYS A 266 -20.78 16.79 12.62
C CYS A 266 -22.09 17.59 12.66
N ASN A 267 -23.21 16.93 12.32
CA ASN A 267 -24.55 17.49 12.51
C ASN A 267 -25.25 16.71 13.63
N GLY A 268 -25.03 17.17 14.86
CA GLY A 268 -25.35 16.38 16.05
C GLY A 268 -24.49 15.13 16.16
N THR A 269 -24.91 14.17 17.00
CA THR A 269 -24.13 12.96 17.28
C THR A 269 -24.39 11.82 16.30
N THR A 270 -25.44 11.92 15.49
CA THR A 270 -25.94 10.84 14.63
C THR A 270 -25.67 11.04 13.15
N GLN A 271 -25.15 12.19 12.74
CA GLN A 271 -24.81 12.47 11.35
C GLN A 271 -23.42 13.09 11.23
N PHE A 272 -22.73 12.73 10.16
CA PHE A 272 -21.47 13.33 9.74
C PHE A 272 -21.55 13.67 8.25
N GLY A 273 -20.72 14.59 7.80
CA GLY A 273 -20.59 14.91 6.38
C GLY A 273 -19.15 15.29 6.05
N LEU A 274 -18.71 14.97 4.83
CA LEU A 274 -17.39 15.36 4.35
C LEU A 274 -17.50 16.68 3.59
N CYS A 275 -16.62 17.62 3.92
CA CYS A 275 -16.51 18.86 3.17
C CYS A 275 -15.85 18.61 1.82
N ASN A 276 -16.53 18.98 0.73
CA ASN A 276 -15.97 18.95 -0.61
C ASN A 276 -16.38 20.21 -1.39
N ASN A 277 -15.39 21.03 -1.72
CA ASN A 277 -15.49 22.33 -2.40
C ASN A 277 -16.55 23.26 -1.79
N GLY A 278 -16.56 23.34 -0.46
CA GLY A 278 -17.46 24.20 0.29
C GLY A 278 -18.88 23.66 0.48
N GLN A 279 -19.15 22.43 0.03
CA GLN A 279 -20.43 21.75 0.21
C GLN A 279 -20.29 20.52 1.09
N ILE A 280 -21.34 20.22 1.87
CA ILE A 280 -21.39 19.05 2.76
C ILE A 280 -22.55 18.15 2.35
N VAL A 281 -22.25 16.87 2.09
CA VAL A 281 -23.26 15.82 1.95
C VAL A 281 -23.38 15.08 3.27
N TRP A 282 -24.56 15.14 3.89
CA TRP A 282 -24.82 14.54 5.20
C TRP A 282 -25.15 13.05 5.10
N GLN A 283 -24.55 12.25 5.98
CA GLN A 283 -24.74 10.82 6.12
C GLN A 283 -24.95 10.44 7.59
N ALA A 284 -25.67 9.35 7.85
CA ALA A 284 -25.80 8.82 9.20
C ALA A 284 -24.47 8.19 9.66
N VAL A 285 -24.14 8.35 10.94
CA VAL A 285 -23.02 7.60 11.54
C VAL A 285 -23.38 6.11 11.62
N ALA A 286 -22.37 5.24 11.49
CA ALA A 286 -22.55 3.80 11.63
C ALA A 286 -23.12 3.43 13.02
N ALA A 287 -23.80 2.27 13.10
CA ALA A 287 -24.29 1.77 14.37
C ALA A 287 -23.13 1.60 15.38
N GLY A 288 -23.30 2.13 16.59
CA GLY A 288 -22.27 2.07 17.63
C GLY A 288 -21.22 3.20 17.60
N THR A 289 -21.31 4.14 16.66
CA THR A 289 -20.45 5.34 16.62
C THR A 289 -21.24 6.62 16.86
N THR A 290 -20.53 7.72 17.11
CA THR A 290 -21.06 9.09 17.22
C THR A 290 -20.10 10.07 16.59
N CYS A 291 -20.63 11.08 15.90
CA CYS A 291 -19.84 12.22 15.43
C CYS A 291 -19.77 13.28 16.54
N SER A 292 -18.56 13.68 16.93
CA SER A 292 -18.35 14.82 17.82
C SER A 292 -17.04 15.50 17.49
N ASN A 293 -17.00 16.83 17.52
CA ASN A 293 -15.79 17.63 17.28
C ASN A 293 -15.06 17.27 15.97
N GLY A 294 -15.81 16.98 14.90
CA GLY A 294 -15.23 16.63 13.59
C GLY A 294 -14.61 15.23 13.54
N VAL A 295 -14.98 14.34 14.46
CA VAL A 295 -14.48 12.95 14.51
C VAL A 295 -15.65 11.99 14.66
N VAL A 296 -15.68 10.93 13.86
CA VAL A 296 -16.60 9.79 14.05
C VAL A 296 -15.88 8.72 14.86
N ALA A 297 -16.30 8.53 16.11
CA ALA A 297 -15.67 7.58 17.04
C ALA A 297 -16.70 6.65 17.67
N ARG A 298 -16.26 5.53 18.26
CA ARG A 298 -17.14 4.62 19.01
C ARG A 298 -17.84 5.37 20.15
N ARG A 299 -19.15 5.15 20.29
CA ARG A 299 -19.94 5.76 21.37
C ARG A 299 -19.40 5.27 22.71
N ALA A 300 -18.99 6.19 23.59
CA ALA A 300 -18.54 5.82 24.94
C ALA A 300 -19.65 5.06 25.67
N TYR A 301 -19.36 3.81 26.06
CA TYR A 301 -20.30 2.93 26.74
C TYR A 301 -20.18 3.14 28.26
N ASN A 302 -20.87 4.13 28.80
CA ASN A 302 -20.96 4.31 30.25
C ASN A 302 -22.01 3.34 30.83
N GLY A 303 -21.54 2.17 31.29
CA GLY A 303 -22.24 1.33 32.27
C GLY A 303 -23.42 0.49 31.76
N ARG A 304 -23.30 -0.83 31.83
CA ARG A 304 -24.43 -1.76 31.79
C ARG A 304 -25.35 -1.46 32.97
N VAL A 305 -26.62 -1.14 32.72
CA VAL A 305 -27.69 -1.45 33.67
C VAL A 305 -27.87 -2.96 33.64
N THR A 306 -27.33 -3.66 34.64
CA THR A 306 -27.67 -5.06 34.90
C THR A 306 -29.17 -5.13 35.20
N ARG A 307 -29.94 -5.76 34.33
CA ARG A 307 -31.33 -6.12 34.63
C ARG A 307 -31.32 -7.12 35.80
N PRO A 308 -32.08 -6.89 36.89
CA PRO A 308 -32.26 -7.93 37.89
C PRO A 308 -32.95 -9.11 37.23
N ARG A 309 -32.44 -10.32 37.47
CA ARG A 309 -33.19 -11.55 37.21
C ARG A 309 -34.47 -11.48 38.04
N VAL A 310 -35.61 -11.56 37.36
CA VAL A 310 -36.87 -12.01 37.95
C VAL A 310 -37.26 -13.27 37.19
#